data_AF-D6X5A1-F1
#
_entry.id   AF-D6X5A1-F1
#
_cell.length_a   1.000
_cell.length_b   1.000
_cell.length_c   1.000
_cell.angle_alpha   90.00
_cell.angle_beta   90.00
_cell.angle_gamma   90.00
#
_symmetry.space_group_name_H-M   'P 1'
#
loop_
_entity.id
_entity.type
_entity.pdbx_description
1 polymer ?
#
loop_
_entity_poly.entity_id
_entity_poly.type
_entity_poly.pdbx_seq_one_letter_code
_entity_poly.pdbx_strand_id
1 'polypeptide(L)'
;RQLTLARTRAHSAALQALGSSRFHAVADAVALLASELPLGPAAAGPATETLALPAEAAERRLLAAVAELPLRRAAHPYNAEALFSGLGAASAGEAQDAPWHEVRRLLRLHRYAQEVLNPGADPALCHAGILLDRHRDAAEAAAAAAAAARTPRIAPATAYALGVLHADQRHEVEAARFAFQQEWRHATTAVPAP
;
A
#
# COMPACT_ATOMS: atom_id res chain seq x y z
N ARG A 1 2.09 -19.95 15.38
CA ARG A 1 2.07 -19.58 16.83
C ARG A 1 2.37 -18.10 17.07
N GLN A 2 3.46 -17.53 16.53
CA GLN A 2 3.80 -16.10 16.71
C GLN A 2 2.71 -15.16 16.18
N LEU A 3 2.24 -15.36 14.94
CA LEU A 3 1.16 -14.57 14.35
C LEU A 3 -0.14 -14.65 15.15
N THR A 4 -0.46 -15.82 15.71
CA THR A 4 -1.65 -16.00 16.57
C THR A 4 -1.57 -15.13 17.82
N LEU A 5 -0.42 -15.09 18.48
CA LEU A 5 -0.21 -14.25 19.67
C LEU A 5 -0.24 -12.76 19.32
N ALA A 6 0.39 -12.36 18.22
CA ALA A 6 0.32 -11.00 17.71
C ALA A 6 -1.13 -10.58 17.43
N ARG A 7 -1.92 -11.45 16.80
CA ARG A 7 -3.35 -11.24 16.54
C ARG A 7 -4.14 -11.08 17.83
N THR A 8 -3.95 -11.96 18.83
CA THR A 8 -4.67 -11.85 20.11
C THR A 8 -4.33 -10.54 20.83
N ARG A 9 -3.05 -10.14 20.86
CA ARG A 9 -2.63 -8.86 21.44
C ARG A 9 -3.23 -7.67 20.70
N ALA A 10 -3.19 -7.69 19.37
CA ALA A 10 -3.79 -6.64 18.54
C ALA A 10 -5.31 -6.55 18.75
N HIS A 11 -5.99 -7.68 18.89
CA HIS A 11 -7.42 -7.73 19.18
C HIS A 11 -7.76 -7.08 20.53
N SER A 12 -7.07 -7.47 21.60
CA SER A 12 -7.28 -6.86 22.92
C SER A 12 -6.96 -5.36 22.91
N ALA A 13 -5.87 -4.94 22.25
CA ALA A 13 -5.51 -3.54 22.12
C ALA A 13 -6.55 -2.74 21.31
N ALA A 14 -7.12 -3.34 20.25
CA ALA A 14 -8.19 -2.72 19.47
C ALA A 14 -9.45 -2.51 20.33
N LEU A 15 -9.87 -3.51 21.11
CA LEU A 15 -11.03 -3.37 22.01
C LEU A 15 -10.79 -2.29 23.08
N GLN A 16 -9.58 -2.21 23.64
CA GLN A 16 -9.21 -1.15 24.59
C GLN A 16 -9.25 0.23 23.92
N ALA A 17 -8.74 0.34 22.70
CA ALA A 17 -8.78 1.59 21.94
C ALA A 17 -10.23 2.02 21.63
N LEU A 18 -11.09 1.09 21.24
CA LEU A 18 -12.51 1.35 20.97
C LEU A 18 -13.28 1.83 22.22
N GLY A 19 -12.92 1.34 23.41
CA GLY A 19 -13.49 1.82 24.67
C GLY A 19 -12.84 3.08 25.24
N SER A 20 -11.88 3.68 24.53
CA SER A 20 -11.13 4.85 25.03
C SER A 20 -11.87 6.15 24.76
N SER A 21 -11.68 7.14 25.64
CA SER A 21 -12.19 8.51 25.44
C SER A 21 -11.69 9.14 24.14
N ARG A 22 -10.47 8.80 23.71
CA ARG A 22 -9.90 9.26 22.44
C ARG A 22 -10.70 8.74 21.25
N PHE A 23 -11.12 7.48 21.26
CA PHE A 23 -11.95 6.94 20.19
C PHE A 23 -13.34 7.58 20.19
N HIS A 24 -13.96 7.71 21.36
CA HIS A 24 -15.25 8.39 21.49
C HIS A 24 -15.21 9.83 20.97
N ALA A 25 -14.16 10.61 21.30
CA ALA A 25 -14.02 11.97 20.79
C ALA A 25 -13.95 12.03 19.25
N VAL A 26 -13.30 11.05 18.61
CA VAL A 26 -13.26 10.96 17.14
C VAL A 26 -14.62 10.52 16.59
N ALA A 27 -15.28 9.54 17.23
CA ALA A 27 -16.59 9.06 16.82
C ALA A 27 -17.65 10.17 16.90
N ASP A 28 -17.63 10.97 17.97
CA ASP A 28 -18.52 12.12 18.15
C ASP A 28 -18.26 13.20 17.08
N ALA A 29 -16.99 13.49 16.78
CA ALA A 29 -16.65 14.41 15.69
C ALA A 29 -17.13 13.91 14.32
N VAL A 30 -17.02 12.61 14.04
CA VAL A 30 -17.53 12.01 12.80
C VAL A 30 -19.06 12.03 12.74
N ALA A 31 -19.74 11.78 13.87
CA ALA A 31 -21.20 11.86 13.96
C ALA A 31 -21.69 13.29 13.68
N LEU A 32 -21.00 14.31 14.19
CA LEU A 32 -21.27 15.71 13.88
C LEU A 32 -21.04 16.02 12.40
N LEU A 33 -19.97 15.51 11.79
CA LEU A 33 -19.70 15.70 10.35
C LEU A 33 -20.78 15.11 9.44
N ALA A 34 -21.50 14.08 9.90
CA ALA A 34 -22.60 13.49 9.15
C ALA A 34 -23.84 14.41 9.07
N SER A 35 -24.00 15.32 10.04
CA SER A 35 -25.10 16.30 10.08
C SER A 35 -24.68 17.70 9.62
N GLU A 36 -23.49 18.14 10.00
CA GLU A 36 -23.00 19.49 9.78
C GLU A 36 -21.56 19.45 9.25
N LEU A 37 -21.40 19.77 7.97
CA LEU A 37 -20.09 19.92 7.35
C LEU A 37 -19.63 21.38 7.50
N PRO A 38 -18.51 21.66 8.19
CA PRO A 38 -18.00 23.02 8.36
C PRO A 38 -17.31 23.48 7.07
N LEU A 39 -18.09 23.69 6.01
CA LEU A 39 -17.59 24.15 4.73
C LEU A 39 -17.20 25.63 4.82
N GLY A 40 -15.96 25.93 4.44
CA GLY A 40 -15.51 27.31 4.26
C GLY A 40 -16.18 27.95 3.04
N PRO A 41 -16.13 29.30 2.91
CA PRO A 41 -16.76 30.01 1.79
C PRO A 41 -16.24 29.56 0.41
N ALA A 42 -15.00 29.09 0.33
CA ALA A 42 -14.40 28.52 -0.88
C ALA A 42 -15.02 27.17 -1.31
N ALA A 43 -15.79 26.51 -0.44
CA ALA A 43 -16.47 25.24 -0.70
C ALA A 43 -17.99 25.39 -0.87
N ALA A 44 -18.47 26.62 -1.10
CA ALA A 44 -19.89 26.92 -1.32
C ALA A 44 -20.39 26.57 -2.73
N GLY A 45 -19.47 26.33 -3.68
CA GLY A 45 -19.79 25.97 -5.05
C GLY A 45 -20.08 24.48 -5.24
N PRO A 46 -20.47 24.07 -6.47
CA PRO A 46 -20.59 22.66 -6.82
C PRO A 46 -19.33 21.86 -6.48
N ALA A 47 -19.51 20.64 -5.98
CA ALA A 47 -18.39 19.77 -5.60
C ALA A 47 -17.45 19.49 -6.78
N THR A 48 -17.99 19.32 -7.98
CA THR A 48 -17.21 19.10 -9.21
C THR A 48 -16.26 20.25 -9.53
N GLU A 49 -16.70 21.50 -9.33
CA GLU A 49 -15.88 22.69 -9.58
C GLU A 49 -14.88 22.94 -8.44
N THR A 50 -15.32 22.75 -7.20
CA THR A 50 -14.51 23.02 -6.00
C THR A 50 -13.42 21.97 -5.80
N LEU A 51 -13.72 20.69 -6.08
CA LEU A 51 -12.83 19.57 -5.81
C LEU A 51 -11.97 19.15 -7.01
N ALA A 52 -12.22 19.70 -8.21
CA ALA A 52 -11.40 19.44 -9.39
C ALA A 52 -9.91 19.71 -9.13
N LEU A 53 -9.57 20.91 -8.64
CA LEU A 53 -8.17 21.29 -8.41
C LEU A 53 -7.47 20.39 -7.34
N PRO A 54 -8.08 20.10 -6.18
CA PRO A 54 -7.55 19.10 -5.25
C PRO A 54 -7.39 17.69 -5.85
N ALA A 55 -8.32 17.23 -6.67
CA ALA A 55 -8.26 15.92 -7.30
C ALA A 55 -7.13 15.83 -8.33
N GLU A 56 -6.95 16.85 -9.16
CA GLU A 56 -5.81 16.97 -10.05
C GLU A 56 -4.48 17.03 -9.29
N ALA A 57 -4.45 17.69 -8.13
CA ALA A 57 -3.25 17.72 -7.30
C ALA A 57 -2.90 16.33 -6.75
N ALA A 58 -3.90 15.53 -6.39
CA ALA A 58 -3.71 14.13 -6.00
C ALA A 58 -3.18 13.28 -7.17
N GLU A 59 -3.73 13.48 -8.36
CA GLU A 59 -3.28 12.82 -9.59
C GLU A 59 -1.83 13.18 -9.95
N ARG A 60 -1.48 14.48 -9.97
CA ARG A 60 -0.11 14.94 -10.25
C ARG A 60 0.90 14.35 -9.28
N ARG A 61 0.55 14.27 -7.99
CA ARG A 61 1.40 13.64 -6.97
C ARG A 61 1.58 12.15 -7.21
N LEU A 62 0.51 11.45 -7.58
CA LEU A 62 0.56 10.03 -7.94
C LEU A 62 1.47 9.82 -9.16
N LEU A 63 1.25 10.55 -10.25
CA LEU A 63 2.05 10.46 -11.47
C LEU A 63 3.53 10.75 -11.22
N ALA A 64 3.83 11.78 -10.44
CA ALA A 64 5.20 12.10 -10.03
C ALA A 64 5.83 10.95 -9.23
N ALA A 65 5.13 10.40 -8.24
CA ALA A 65 5.63 9.28 -7.45
C ALA A 65 5.84 8.01 -8.27
N VAL A 66 4.96 7.73 -9.25
CA VAL A 66 5.12 6.60 -10.18
C VAL A 66 6.32 6.80 -11.11
N ALA A 67 6.56 8.02 -11.58
CA ALA A 67 7.71 8.34 -12.43
C ALA A 67 9.06 8.11 -11.72
N GLU A 68 9.10 8.30 -10.40
CA GLU A 68 10.28 8.07 -9.56
C GLU A 68 10.47 6.59 -9.16
N LEU A 69 9.53 5.69 -9.50
CA LEU A 69 9.69 4.28 -9.18
C LEU A 69 10.90 3.68 -9.92
N PRO A 70 11.61 2.70 -9.31
CA PRO A 70 12.75 2.03 -9.92
C PRO A 70 12.32 1.02 -11.00
N LEU A 71 11.60 1.50 -12.03
CA LEU A 71 10.92 0.72 -13.07
C LEU A 71 11.87 -0.07 -13.99
N ARG A 72 13.16 0.28 -14.05
CA ARG A 72 14.16 -0.50 -14.82
C ARG A 72 14.53 -1.82 -14.16
N ARG A 73 14.40 -1.95 -12.83
CA ARG A 73 14.74 -3.19 -12.11
C ARG A 73 13.54 -4.14 -11.94
N ALA A 74 12.32 -3.61 -12.00
CA ALA A 74 11.09 -4.38 -12.02
C ALA A 74 10.78 -5.01 -13.40
N ALA A 75 11.64 -4.81 -14.41
CA ALA A 75 11.42 -5.29 -15.77
C ALA A 75 11.50 -6.82 -15.94
N HIS A 76 12.02 -7.53 -14.93
CA HIS A 76 12.10 -8.98 -14.91
C HIS A 76 11.39 -9.54 -13.66
N PRO A 77 10.46 -10.50 -13.82
CA PRO A 77 9.77 -11.15 -12.69
C PRO A 77 10.72 -11.79 -11.67
N TYR A 78 11.95 -12.09 -12.07
CA TYR A 78 13.01 -12.69 -11.26
C TYR A 78 14.27 -11.82 -11.28
N ASN A 79 14.32 -10.78 -10.45
CA ASN A 79 15.56 -10.03 -10.28
C ASN A 79 16.50 -10.78 -9.31
N ALA A 80 17.50 -11.48 -9.85
CA ALA A 80 18.46 -12.28 -9.09
C ALA A 80 19.34 -11.46 -8.12
N GLU A 81 19.45 -10.13 -8.30
CA GLU A 81 20.22 -9.26 -7.40
C GLU A 81 19.61 -9.17 -5.99
N ALA A 82 18.28 -9.38 -5.86
CA ALA A 82 17.60 -9.37 -4.57
C ALA A 82 17.99 -10.57 -3.68
N LEU A 83 18.38 -11.71 -4.27
CA LEU A 83 18.80 -12.91 -3.55
C LEU A 83 20.20 -12.78 -2.93
N PHE A 84 21.12 -12.06 -3.57
CA PHE A 84 22.51 -11.94 -3.10
C PHE A 84 22.67 -11.02 -1.88
N SER A 85 21.68 -10.16 -1.61
CA SER A 85 21.68 -9.21 -0.48
C SER A 85 21.28 -9.83 0.87
N GLY A 86 20.94 -11.13 0.90
CA GLY A 86 20.18 -11.78 1.96
C GLY A 86 20.88 -12.08 3.30
N LEU A 87 22.18 -11.85 3.46
CA LEU A 87 22.87 -12.16 4.73
C LEU A 87 23.37 -10.94 5.53
N GLY A 88 23.37 -9.74 4.92
CA GLY A 88 23.79 -8.50 5.60
C GLY A 88 22.89 -7.28 5.35
N ALA A 89 21.94 -7.35 4.41
CA ALA A 89 21.24 -6.18 3.89
C ALA A 89 19.71 -6.35 3.84
N ALA A 90 19.08 -7.00 4.82
CA ALA A 90 17.60 -6.98 4.95
C ALA A 90 17.03 -5.56 4.90
N SER A 91 17.78 -4.57 5.41
CA SER A 91 17.49 -3.13 5.33
C SER A 91 17.42 -2.57 3.90
N ALA A 92 18.20 -3.12 2.96
CA ALA A 92 18.24 -2.60 1.59
C ALA A 92 17.02 -3.02 0.77
N GLY A 93 16.45 -4.21 1.03
CA GLY A 93 15.21 -4.68 0.39
C GLY A 93 13.99 -3.91 0.89
N GLU A 94 13.93 -3.65 2.20
CA GLU A 94 12.85 -2.86 2.83
C GLU A 94 12.88 -1.38 2.40
N ALA A 95 14.08 -0.79 2.25
CA ALA A 95 14.22 0.57 1.72
C ALA A 95 13.65 0.70 0.29
N GLN A 96 13.67 -0.39 -0.49
CA GLN A 96 13.11 -0.42 -1.84
C GLN A 96 11.58 -0.55 -1.84
N ASP A 97 10.94 -0.96 -0.75
CA ASP A 97 9.48 -1.10 -0.66
C ASP A 97 8.78 0.24 -0.33
N ALA A 98 9.49 1.16 0.32
CA ALA A 98 8.91 2.45 0.75
C ALA A 98 8.33 3.31 -0.40
N PRO A 99 8.98 3.48 -1.56
CA PRO A 99 8.39 4.20 -2.69
C PRO A 99 7.11 3.56 -3.22
N TRP A 100 7.03 2.22 -3.21
CA TRP A 100 5.84 1.47 -3.65
C TRP A 100 4.68 1.63 -2.66
N HIS A 101 4.96 1.65 -1.36
CA HIS A 101 3.94 1.95 -0.34
C HIS A 101 3.42 3.39 -0.45
N GLU A 102 4.27 4.35 -0.81
CA GLU A 102 3.85 5.73 -1.05
C GLU A 102 2.96 5.83 -2.30
N VAL A 103 3.33 5.19 -3.41
CA VAL A 103 2.49 5.10 -4.61
C VAL A 103 1.14 4.46 -4.27
N ARG A 104 1.11 3.39 -3.48
CA ARG A 104 -0.15 2.77 -3.01
C ARG A 104 -1.03 3.75 -2.25
N ARG A 105 -0.44 4.54 -1.35
CA ARG A 105 -1.17 5.56 -0.57
C ARG A 105 -1.74 6.64 -1.49
N LEU A 106 -0.93 7.14 -2.43
CA LEU A 106 -1.33 8.17 -3.38
C LEU A 106 -2.40 7.68 -4.36
N LEU A 107 -2.30 6.43 -4.83
CA LEU A 107 -3.30 5.81 -5.69
C LEU A 107 -4.66 5.72 -4.98
N ARG A 108 -4.66 5.32 -3.71
CA ARG A 108 -5.88 5.28 -2.90
C ARG A 108 -6.49 6.67 -2.71
N LEU A 109 -5.67 7.70 -2.49
CA LEU A 109 -6.15 9.08 -2.41
C LEU A 109 -6.74 9.59 -3.73
N HIS A 110 -6.07 9.31 -4.85
CA HIS A 110 -6.58 9.66 -6.17
C HIS A 110 -7.92 8.95 -6.46
N ARG A 111 -8.02 7.65 -6.14
CA ARG A 111 -9.27 6.90 -6.28
C ARG A 111 -10.40 7.49 -5.44
N TYR A 112 -10.15 7.84 -4.18
CA TYR A 112 -11.15 8.50 -3.34
C TYR A 112 -11.57 9.86 -3.88
N ALA A 113 -10.65 10.64 -4.44
CA ALA A 113 -10.98 11.90 -5.09
C ALA A 113 -11.88 11.68 -6.33
N GLN A 114 -11.58 10.66 -7.14
CA GLN A 114 -12.40 10.28 -8.28
C GLN A 114 -13.78 9.74 -7.86
N GLU A 115 -13.87 8.91 -6.83
CA GLU A 115 -15.15 8.39 -6.30
C GLU A 115 -16.09 9.53 -5.85
N VAL A 116 -15.54 10.63 -5.31
CA VAL A 116 -16.31 11.82 -4.91
C VAL A 116 -16.75 12.66 -6.11
N LEU A 117 -15.90 12.79 -7.13
CA LEU A 117 -16.18 13.60 -8.33
C LEU A 117 -17.08 12.89 -9.34
N ASN A 118 -16.82 11.62 -9.57
CA ASN A 118 -17.46 10.76 -10.56
C ASN A 118 -17.75 9.40 -9.91
N PRO A 119 -19.00 9.10 -9.53
CA PRO A 119 -19.37 7.82 -8.93
C PRO A 119 -19.34 6.71 -9.99
N GLY A 120 -18.12 6.28 -10.32
CA GLY A 120 -17.79 5.27 -11.31
C GLY A 120 -16.30 4.99 -11.17
N ALA A 121 -15.93 4.05 -10.31
CA ALA A 121 -14.54 3.72 -10.09
C ALA A 121 -13.94 3.12 -11.36
N ASP A 122 -12.86 3.71 -11.85
CA ASP A 122 -12.09 3.16 -12.96
C ASP A 122 -11.63 1.74 -12.59
N PRO A 123 -12.07 0.69 -13.31
CA PRO A 123 -11.67 -0.68 -13.05
C PRO A 123 -10.15 -0.88 -13.10
N ALA A 124 -9.44 -0.12 -13.95
CA ALA A 124 -7.98 -0.20 -14.07
C ALA A 124 -7.28 0.35 -12.82
N LEU A 125 -7.73 1.49 -12.28
CA LEU A 125 -7.21 2.03 -11.02
C LEU A 125 -7.51 1.11 -9.83
N CYS A 126 -8.69 0.47 -9.82
CA CYS A 126 -9.03 -0.55 -8.82
C CYS A 126 -8.08 -1.74 -8.89
N HIS A 127 -7.82 -2.26 -10.10
CA HIS A 127 -6.92 -3.39 -10.29
C HIS A 127 -5.47 -3.04 -9.91
N ALA A 128 -4.98 -1.88 -10.33
CA ALA A 128 -3.67 -1.37 -9.93
C ALA A 128 -3.53 -1.27 -8.39
N GLY A 129 -4.61 -0.88 -7.70
CA GLY A 129 -4.68 -0.87 -6.23
C GLY A 129 -4.51 -2.26 -5.62
N ILE A 130 -5.18 -3.27 -6.16
CA ILE A 130 -5.08 -4.67 -5.71
C ILE A 130 -3.66 -5.20 -5.88
N LEU A 131 -2.98 -4.86 -6.99
CA LEU A 131 -1.61 -5.26 -7.23
C LEU A 131 -0.64 -4.65 -6.20
N LEU A 132 -0.85 -3.39 -5.82
CA LEU A 132 -0.08 -2.75 -4.76
C LEU A 132 -0.41 -3.28 -3.35
N ASP A 133 -1.64 -3.74 -3.12
CA ASP A 133 -2.01 -4.48 -1.90
C ASP A 133 -1.24 -5.80 -1.82
N ARG A 134 -1.18 -6.57 -2.91
CA ARG A 134 -0.39 -7.81 -3.00
C ARG A 134 1.09 -7.56 -2.75
N HIS A 135 1.66 -6.49 -3.33
CA HIS A 135 3.04 -6.06 -3.05
C HIS A 135 3.26 -5.85 -1.55
N ARG A 136 2.37 -5.10 -0.90
CA ARG A 136 2.47 -4.81 0.54
C ARG A 136 2.35 -6.08 1.38
N ASP A 137 1.39 -6.94 1.08
CA ASP A 137 1.16 -8.15 1.86
C ASP A 137 2.34 -9.14 1.73
N ALA A 138 2.89 -9.29 0.52
CA ALA A 138 4.10 -10.10 0.29
C ALA A 138 5.33 -9.50 1.01
N ALA A 139 5.52 -8.18 0.98
CA ALA A 139 6.62 -7.52 1.68
C ALA A 139 6.53 -7.74 3.21
N GLU A 140 5.34 -7.59 3.79
CA GLU A 140 5.13 -7.85 5.22
C GLU A 140 5.30 -9.33 5.59
N ALA A 141 4.82 -10.25 4.74
CA ALA A 141 5.03 -11.68 4.94
C ALA A 141 6.52 -12.05 4.90
N ALA A 142 7.28 -11.49 3.95
CA ALA A 142 8.73 -11.67 3.85
C ALA A 142 9.45 -11.14 5.11
N ALA A 143 9.06 -9.97 5.61
CA ALA A 143 9.62 -9.39 6.83
C ALA A 143 9.28 -10.23 8.07
N ALA A 144 8.04 -10.73 8.17
CA ALA A 144 7.62 -11.61 9.24
C ALA A 144 8.38 -12.95 9.24
N ALA A 145 8.61 -13.55 8.07
CA ALA A 145 9.41 -14.77 7.92
C ALA A 145 10.87 -14.54 8.36
N ALA A 146 11.48 -13.42 7.94
CA ALA A 146 12.83 -13.05 8.33
C ALA A 146 12.94 -12.78 9.85
N ALA A 147 11.95 -12.11 10.45
CA ALA A 147 11.89 -11.89 11.88
C ALA A 147 11.75 -13.21 12.65
N ALA A 148 10.90 -14.13 12.18
CA ALA A 148 10.74 -15.44 12.77
C ALA A 148 12.04 -16.26 12.72
N ALA A 149 12.80 -16.16 11.62
CA ALA A 149 14.08 -16.85 11.45
C ALA A 149 15.17 -16.38 12.44
N ARG A 150 15.03 -15.17 12.99
CA ARG A 150 15.93 -14.64 14.05
C ARG A 150 15.54 -15.08 15.46
N THR A 151 14.49 -15.89 15.62
CA THR A 151 14.06 -16.38 16.94
C THR A 151 15.14 -17.30 17.54
N PRO A 152 15.58 -17.07 18.79
CA PRO A 152 16.57 -17.94 19.43
C PRO A 152 16.11 -19.39 19.51
N ARG A 153 17.06 -20.33 19.38
CA ARG A 153 16.85 -21.79 19.60
C ARG A 153 15.85 -22.46 18.63
N ILE A 154 15.70 -21.96 17.41
CA ILE A 154 14.98 -22.69 16.35
C ILE A 154 15.88 -23.79 15.75
N ALA A 155 15.27 -24.89 15.28
CA ALA A 155 16.00 -25.95 14.59
C ALA A 155 16.51 -25.48 13.22
N PRO A 156 17.67 -25.98 12.74
CA PRO A 156 18.20 -25.61 11.42
C PRO A 156 17.22 -25.84 10.26
N ALA A 157 16.47 -26.95 10.28
CA ALA A 157 15.44 -27.23 9.27
C ALA A 157 14.33 -26.17 9.26
N THR A 158 13.95 -25.64 10.42
CA THR A 158 12.96 -24.56 10.54
C THR A 158 13.51 -23.25 9.99
N ALA A 159 14.78 -22.92 10.30
CA ALA A 159 15.44 -21.74 9.75
C ALA A 159 15.52 -21.79 8.22
N TYR A 160 15.86 -22.96 7.65
CA TYR A 160 15.87 -23.17 6.20
C TYR A 160 14.48 -22.95 5.57
N ALA A 161 13.44 -23.57 6.13
CA ALA A 161 12.08 -23.39 5.63
C ALA A 161 11.61 -21.92 5.68
N LEU A 162 11.96 -21.18 6.73
CA LEU A 162 11.68 -19.74 6.84
C LEU A 162 12.47 -18.91 5.82
N GLY A 163 13.70 -19.32 5.49
CA GLY A 163 14.49 -18.72 4.42
C GLY A 163 13.87 -18.92 3.04
N VAL A 164 13.38 -20.12 2.74
CA VAL A 164 12.65 -20.42 1.50
C VAL A 164 11.36 -19.60 1.41
N LEU A 165 10.57 -19.54 2.50
CA LEU A 165 9.36 -18.72 2.54
C LEU A 165 9.67 -17.23 2.34
N HIS A 166 10.73 -16.71 2.97
CA HIS A 166 11.15 -15.34 2.77
C HIS A 166 11.48 -15.07 1.30
N ALA A 167 12.26 -15.95 0.65
CA ALA A 167 12.61 -15.81 -0.76
C ALA A 167 11.39 -15.86 -1.69
N ASP A 168 10.47 -16.79 -1.45
CA ASP A 168 9.20 -16.89 -2.17
C ASP A 168 8.39 -15.58 -2.10
N GLN A 169 8.25 -15.02 -0.90
CA GLN A 169 7.56 -13.74 -0.71
C GLN A 169 8.30 -12.56 -1.36
N ARG A 170 9.64 -12.57 -1.42
CA ARG A 170 10.40 -11.57 -2.20
C ARG A 170 10.17 -11.69 -3.70
N HIS A 171 9.96 -12.90 -4.24
CA HIS A 171 9.57 -13.06 -5.64
C HIS A 171 8.15 -12.53 -5.88
N GLU A 172 7.23 -12.77 -4.97
CA GLU A 172 5.86 -12.22 -5.03
C GLU A 172 5.85 -10.67 -5.02
N VAL A 173 6.74 -10.05 -4.24
CA VAL A 173 6.97 -8.59 -4.28
C VAL A 173 7.36 -8.13 -5.69
N GLU A 174 8.35 -8.76 -6.32
CA GLU A 174 8.78 -8.37 -7.68
C GLU A 174 7.71 -8.68 -8.74
N ALA A 175 7.00 -9.80 -8.61
CA ALA A 175 5.89 -10.15 -9.50
C ALA A 175 4.75 -9.11 -9.42
N ALA A 176 4.40 -8.65 -8.23
CA ALA A 176 3.40 -7.61 -8.02
C ALA A 176 3.84 -6.25 -8.61
N ARG A 177 5.12 -5.89 -8.48
CA ARG A 177 5.70 -4.69 -9.09
C ARG A 177 5.63 -4.73 -10.61
N PHE A 178 6.03 -5.87 -11.20
CA PHE A 178 5.94 -6.08 -12.64
C PHE A 178 4.49 -6.01 -13.14
N ALA A 179 3.57 -6.70 -12.47
CA ALA A 179 2.15 -6.68 -12.82
C ALA A 179 1.57 -5.26 -12.76
N PHE A 180 1.87 -4.50 -11.69
CA PHE A 180 1.46 -3.10 -11.57
C PHE A 180 2.01 -2.26 -12.73
N GLN A 181 3.27 -2.42 -13.09
CA GLN A 181 3.88 -1.67 -14.19
C GLN A 181 3.20 -1.95 -15.53
N GLN A 182 2.79 -3.19 -15.79
CA GLN A 182 2.07 -3.55 -17.02
C GLN A 182 0.67 -2.95 -17.02
N GLU A 183 -0.08 -3.11 -15.93
CA GLU A 183 -1.42 -2.52 -15.80
C GLU A 183 -1.38 -1.00 -15.93
N TRP A 184 -0.42 -0.35 -15.27
CA TRP A 184 -0.25 1.11 -15.32
C TRP A 184 0.08 1.61 -16.72
N ARG A 185 0.90 0.87 -17.48
CA ARG A 185 1.19 1.19 -18.88
C ARG A 185 -0.04 1.02 -19.76
N HIS A 186 -0.82 -0.04 -19.58
CA HIS A 186 -2.04 -0.25 -20.35
C HIS A 186 -3.09 0.83 -20.05
N ALA A 187 -3.29 1.18 -18.78
CA ALA A 187 -4.21 2.25 -18.38
C ALA A 187 -3.80 3.62 -18.96
N THR A 188 -2.50 3.96 -18.90
CA THR A 188 -2.00 5.26 -19.41
C THR A 188 -1.92 5.33 -20.94
N THR A 189 -1.75 4.21 -21.64
CA THR A 189 -1.75 4.16 -23.11
C THR A 189 -3.16 4.11 -23.70
N ALA A 190 -4.14 3.58 -22.96
CA ALA A 190 -5.54 3.52 -23.38
C ALA A 190 -6.29 4.86 -23.26
N VAL A 191 -5.68 5.89 -22.65
CA VAL A 191 -6.18 7.27 -22.72
C VAL A 191 -5.62 7.92 -23.99
N PRO A 192 -6.37 7.99 -25.11
CA PRO A 192 -5.94 8.84 -26.21
C PRO A 192 -5.93 10.29 -25.72
N ALA A 193 -4.85 11.01 -26.02
CA ALA A 193 -4.77 12.45 -25.82
C ALA A 193 -5.96 13.15 -26.52
N PRO A 194 -6.54 14.20 -25.92
CA PRO A 194 -7.61 14.98 -26.54
C PRO A 194 -7.18 15.66 -27.84
#